data_AF-E1Y827-F1
#
_entry.id   AF-E1Y827-F1
#
_cell.length_a   1.000
_cell.length_b   1.000
_cell.length_c   1.000
_cell.angle_alpha   90.00
_cell.angle_beta   90.00
_cell.angle_gamma   90.00
#
_symmetry.space_group_name_H-M   'P 1'
#
loop_
_entity.id
_entity.type
_entity.pdbx_description
1 polymer ?
#
loop_
_entity_poly.entity_id
_entity_poly.type
_entity_poly.pdbx_seq_one_letter_code
_entity_poly.pdbx_strand_id
1 'polypeptide(L)'
;MCYTPVGKDRDIVLEPLRGFPAIRDFIVDKSKTRDRIAKIEARVRSKPLVQSDITAKMDPALAKKIGNLEWCCRCLKLYCRLPGY
;
A
#
# COMPACT_ATOMS: atom_id res chain seq x y z
N MET A 1 10.71 -6.77 -4.56
CA MET A 1 11.87 -7.49 -5.11
C MET A 1 12.30 -6.92 -6.46
N CYS A 2 11.38 -6.61 -7.38
CA CYS A 2 11.69 -6.07 -8.72
C CYS A 2 12.50 -4.75 -8.78
N TYR A 3 12.74 -4.07 -7.65
CA TYR A 3 13.59 -2.88 -7.57
C TYR A 3 14.86 -3.08 -6.73
N THR A 4 15.04 -4.26 -6.11
CA THR A 4 16.17 -4.52 -5.23
C THR A 4 17.36 -4.97 -6.08
N PRO A 5 18.47 -4.21 -6.12
CA PRO A 5 19.63 -4.58 -6.93
C PRO A 5 20.31 -5.83 -6.35
N VAL A 6 20.77 -6.70 -7.24
CA VAL A 6 21.56 -7.89 -6.89
C VAL A 6 23.04 -7.51 -6.96
N GLY A 7 23.69 -7.43 -5.80
CA GLY A 7 25.14 -7.22 -5.70
C GLY A 7 25.90 -8.55 -5.78
N LYS A 8 27.15 -8.53 -6.24
CA LYS A 8 28.01 -9.72 -6.34
C LYS A 8 28.70 -10.09 -5.02
N ASP A 9 28.71 -9.19 -4.05
CA ASP A 9 29.58 -9.29 -2.86
C ASP A 9 28.90 -9.90 -1.62
N ARG A 10 27.68 -10.44 -1.76
CA ARG A 10 26.98 -11.06 -0.64
C ARG A 10 26.01 -12.14 -1.05
N ASP A 11 25.86 -13.14 -0.19
CA ASP A 11 24.76 -14.08 -0.25
C ASP A 11 23.45 -13.36 0.09
N ILE A 12 22.42 -13.61 -0.73
CA ILE A 12 21.09 -13.02 -0.55
C ILE A 12 20.14 -14.10 -0.07
N VAL A 13 19.73 -14.02 1.20
CA VAL A 13 18.67 -14.86 1.75
C VAL A 13 17.33 -14.21 1.44
N LEU A 14 16.44 -14.97 0.82
CA LEU A 14 15.07 -14.57 0.56
C LEU A 14 14.16 -15.26 1.56
N GLU A 15 13.28 -14.49 2.19
CA GLU A 15 12.30 -14.99 3.14
C GLU A 15 10.90 -14.47 2.78
N PRO A 16 9.84 -15.19 3.18
CA PRO A 16 8.48 -14.69 3.06
C PRO A 16 8.29 -13.38 3.83
N LEU A 17 7.24 -12.65 3.46
CA LEU A 17 6.94 -11.35 4.05
C LEU A 17 6.60 -11.51 5.55
N ARG A 18 7.48 -11.01 6.43
CA ARG A 18 7.32 -11.09 7.89
C ARG A 18 5.99 -10.48 8.36
N GLY A 19 5.35 -11.13 9.34
CA GLY A 19 4.07 -10.71 9.90
C GLY A 19 2.84 -11.19 9.12
N PHE A 20 3.03 -11.95 8.05
CA PHE A 20 1.95 -12.56 7.28
C PHE A 20 2.13 -14.09 7.25
N PRO A 21 1.04 -14.88 7.39
CA PRO A 21 1.11 -16.33 7.26
C PRO A 21 1.59 -16.73 5.86
N ALA A 22 2.57 -17.63 5.76
CA ALA A 22 2.98 -18.19 4.47
C ALA A 22 1.96 -19.25 4.04
N ILE A 23 1.44 -19.12 2.80
CA ILE A 23 0.58 -20.12 2.17
C ILE A 23 1.45 -21.16 1.47
N ARG A 24 2.41 -20.69 0.67
CA ARG A 24 3.36 -21.53 -0.07
C ARG A 24 4.58 -20.72 -0.48
N ASP A 25 5.79 -21.19 -0.20
CA ASP A 25 7.04 -20.51 -0.54
C ASP A 25 7.01 -19.03 -0.09
N PHE A 26 7.21 -18.09 -1.02
CA PHE A 26 7.14 -16.64 -0.79
C PHE A 26 5.73 -16.04 -0.90
N ILE A 27 4.71 -16.87 -1.12
CA ILE A 27 3.31 -16.46 -1.18
C ILE A 27 2.76 -16.41 0.24
N VAL A 28 2.34 -15.21 0.65
CA VAL A 28 1.77 -14.95 1.98
C VAL A 28 0.29 -14.57 1.89
N ASP A 29 -0.48 -14.91 2.91
CA ASP A 29 -1.85 -14.45 3.07
C ASP A 29 -1.88 -12.98 3.50
N LYS A 30 -2.56 -12.14 2.71
CA LYS A 30 -2.73 -10.70 2.94
C LYS A 30 -4.20 -10.31 3.17
N SER A 31 -5.11 -11.27 3.20
CA SER A 31 -6.57 -11.07 3.28
C SER A 31 -6.95 -10.08 4.38
N LYS A 32 -6.57 -10.39 5.63
CA LYS A 32 -6.86 -9.58 6.82
C LYS A 32 -6.48 -8.10 6.67
N THR A 33 -5.27 -7.81 6.18
CA THR A 33 -4.79 -6.43 6.06
C THR A 33 -5.44 -5.73 4.86
N ARG A 34 -5.66 -6.46 3.76
CA ARG A 34 -6.37 -5.93 2.60
C ARG A 34 -7.82 -5.58 2.94
N ASP A 35 -8.49 -6.37 3.75
CA ASP A 35 -9.85 -6.10 4.21
C ASP A 35 -9.92 -4.88 5.13
N ARG A 36 -8.92 -4.69 6.00
CA ARG A 36 -8.81 -3.47 6.82
C ARG A 36 -8.66 -2.23 5.95
N ILE A 37 -7.78 -2.27 4.95
CA ILE A 37 -7.61 -1.16 4.00
C ILE A 37 -8.90 -0.92 3.23
N ALA A 38 -9.56 -1.98 2.74
CA ALA A 38 -10.81 -1.87 2.01
C ALA A 38 -11.93 -1.23 2.84
N LYS A 39 -11.99 -1.50 4.15
CA LYS A 39 -12.95 -0.83 5.06
C LYS A 39 -12.69 0.66 5.22
N ILE A 40 -11.42 1.09 5.24
CA ILE A 40 -11.05 2.51 5.37
C ILE A 40 -11.26 3.24 4.03
N GLU A 41 -10.89 2.58 2.93
CA GLU A 41 -11.03 3.11 1.57
C GLU A 41 -12.44 2.97 0.99
N ALA A 42 -13.35 2.29 1.70
CA ALA A 42 -14.76 2.26 1.35
C ALA A 42 -15.20 3.72 1.18
N ARG A 43 -15.38 4.13 -0.08
CA ARG A 43 -15.50 5.54 -0.46
C ARG A 43 -16.68 6.15 0.29
N VAL A 44 -16.39 6.81 1.41
CA VAL A 44 -17.38 7.62 2.12
C VAL A 44 -17.50 8.92 1.35
N ARG A 45 -18.32 8.89 0.29
CA ARG A 45 -18.79 10.12 -0.33
C ARG A 45 -20.07 10.54 0.36
N SER A 46 -19.99 11.67 1.06
CA SER A 46 -21.15 12.29 1.70
C SER A 46 -22.13 12.91 0.69
N LYS A 47 -21.69 13.16 -0.56
CA LYS A 47 -22.50 13.78 -1.61
C LYS A 47 -22.33 13.09 -2.97
N PRO A 48 -23.40 12.99 -3.78
CA PRO A 48 -23.30 12.52 -5.16
C PRO A 48 -22.47 13.50 -6.01
N LEU A 49 -21.81 12.96 -7.05
CA LEU A 49 -21.00 13.75 -7.98
C LEU A 49 -21.87 14.65 -8.84
N VAL A 50 -21.49 15.93 -8.94
CA VAL A 50 -22.02 16.85 -9.95
C VAL A 50 -20.93 17.11 -11.00
N GLN A 51 -21.32 17.41 -12.24
CA GLN A 51 -20.37 17.62 -13.35
C GLN A 51 -19.30 18.68 -13.04
N SER A 52 -19.65 19.70 -12.24
CA SER A 52 -18.73 20.75 -11.78
C SER A 52 -17.57 20.22 -10.93
N ASP A 53 -17.78 19.14 -10.18
CA ASP A 53 -16.76 18.54 -9.30
C ASP A 53 -15.68 17.80 -10.08
N ILE A 54 -15.99 17.35 -11.29
CA ILE A 54 -15.07 16.61 -12.17
C ILE A 54 -14.03 17.56 -12.77
N THR A 55 -14.45 18.78 -13.10
CA THR A 55 -13.61 19.83 -13.67
C THR A 55 -12.97 20.75 -12.64
N ALA A 56 -13.26 20.55 -11.35
CA ALA A 56 -12.73 21.40 -10.28
C ALA A 56 -11.20 21.34 -10.25
N LYS A 57 -10.54 22.49 -10.29
CA LYS A 57 -9.09 22.58 -10.11
C LYS A 57 -8.75 22.22 -8.66
N MET A 58 -7.88 21.23 -8.49
CA MET A 58 -7.37 20.86 -7.17
C MET A 58 -6.38 21.92 -6.68
N ASP A 59 -6.52 22.35 -5.43
CA ASP A 59 -5.56 23.24 -4.79
C ASP A 59 -4.19 22.54 -4.70
N PRO A 60 -3.10 23.13 -5.25
CA PRO A 60 -1.77 22.55 -5.19
C PRO A 60 -1.26 22.31 -3.77
N ALA A 61 -1.68 23.11 -2.78
CA ALA A 61 -1.30 22.91 -1.40
C ALA A 61 -1.93 21.64 -0.80
N LEU A 62 -3.17 21.31 -1.19
CA LEU A 62 -3.85 20.08 -0.81
C LEU A 62 -3.31 18.87 -1.58
N ALA A 63 -3.02 19.03 -2.88
CA ALA A 63 -2.43 17.98 -3.71
C ALA A 63 -1.09 17.49 -3.12
N LYS A 64 -0.25 18.41 -2.64
CA LYS A 64 1.03 18.06 -1.99
C LYS A 64 0.85 17.18 -0.74
N LYS A 65 -0.21 17.39 0.03
CA LYS A 65 -0.50 16.59 1.24
C LYS A 65 -0.93 15.17 0.88
N ILE A 66 -1.70 15.00 -0.19
CA ILE A 66 -2.27 13.72 -0.59
C ILE A 66 -1.30 12.90 -1.45
N GLY A 67 -0.42 13.56 -2.21
CA GLY A 67 0.44 12.89 -3.19
C GLY A 67 1.20 11.69 -2.63
N ASN A 68 1.76 11.80 -1.41
CA ASN A 68 2.49 10.68 -0.79
C ASN A 68 1.59 9.45 -0.48
N LEU A 69 0.30 9.66 -0.21
CA LEU A 69 -0.66 8.56 0.01
C LEU A 69 -1.15 7.97 -1.32
N GLU A 70 -1.32 8.80 -2.34
CA GLU A 70 -1.83 8.38 -3.66
C GLU A 70 -0.94 7.33 -4.33
N TRP A 71 0.38 7.48 -4.17
CA TRP A 71 1.38 6.55 -4.74
C TRP A 71 1.57 5.26 -3.94
N CYS A 72 0.75 4.98 -2.92
CA CYS A 72 0.86 3.76 -2.14
C CYS A 72 0.50 2.52 -2.97
N CYS A 73 1.50 1.73 -3.40
CA CYS A 73 1.31 0.49 -4.16
C CYS A 73 0.77 -0.70 -3.33
N ARG A 74 0.33 -0.50 -2.08
CA ARG A 74 -0.24 -1.52 -1.17
C ARG A 74 0.59 -2.81 -1.07
N CYS A 75 1.90 -2.69 -1.18
CA CYS A 75 2.82 -3.83 -1.11
C CYS A 75 2.92 -4.45 0.30
N LEU A 76 2.39 -3.75 1.31
CA LEU A 76 2.36 -4.10 2.74
C LEU A 76 3.74 -4.23 3.41
N LYS A 77 4.82 -3.80 2.75
CA LYS A 77 6.18 -3.81 3.31
C LYS A 77 6.29 -3.00 4.62
N LEU A 78 5.49 -1.95 4.77
CA LEU A 78 5.45 -1.13 5.99
C LEU A 78 5.02 -1.95 7.22
N TYR A 79 4.06 -2.86 7.06
CA TYR A 79 3.54 -3.67 8.17
C TYR A 79 4.60 -4.60 8.74
N CYS A 80 5.54 -5.07 7.92
CA CYS A 80 6.63 -5.95 8.36
C CYS A 80 7.64 -5.29 9.29
N ARG A 81 7.67 -3.96 9.32
CA ARG A 81 8.63 -3.18 10.12
C ARG A 81 8.04 -2.73 11.45
N LEU A 82 6.72 -2.82 11.63
CA LEU A 82 6.04 -2.36 12.85
C LEU A 82 6.02 -3.48 13.90
N PRO A 83 6.52 -3.24 15.13
CA PRO A 83 6.36 -4.19 16.22
C PRO A 83 4.88 -4.24 16.63
N GLY A 84 4.24 -5.42 16.54
CA GLY A 84 2.87 -5.64 17.02
C GLY A 84 1.79 -5.85 15.95
N TYR A 85 2.18 -6.11 14.70
CA TYR A 85 1.28 -6.60 13.65
C TYR A 85 1.47 -8.09 13.36
#